data_AF-A0A975HE32-F1
#
_entry.id   AF-A0A975HE32-F1
#
_cell.length_a   1.000
_cell.length_b   1.000
_cell.length_c   1.000
_cell.angle_alpha   90.00
_cell.angle_beta   90.00
_cell.angle_gamma   90.00
#
_symmetry.space_group_name_H-M   'P 1'
#
loop_
_entity.id
_entity.type
_entity.pdbx_description
1 polymer ?
#
loop_
_entity_poly.entity_id
_entity_poly.type
_entity_poly.pdbx_seq_one_letter_code
_entity_poly.pdbx_strand_id
1 'polypeptide(L)'
;MSAASPIERGARALCELDGNPPGATMDAKPLWQNYLPEVRAVLTAIREPDAAMQAAAAVIGGFHGYYGDDPLSRQDAADVWRVMVDAALAEETQ
;
A
#
# COMPACT_ATOMS: atom_id res chain seq x y z
N MET A 1 -19.75 -2.72 3.13
CA MET A 1 -18.91 -1.63 2.57
C MET A 1 -17.59 -2.27 2.19
N SER A 2 -17.20 -2.24 0.92
CA SER A 2 -15.86 -2.70 0.53
C SER A 2 -14.83 -1.79 1.21
N ALA A 3 -13.73 -2.37 1.69
CA ALA A 3 -12.62 -1.56 2.19
C ALA A 3 -12.14 -0.62 1.07
N ALA A 4 -11.81 0.62 1.42
CA ALA A 4 -11.25 1.59 0.48
C ALA A 4 -10.03 0.99 -0.23
N SER A 5 -9.88 1.23 -1.54
CA SER A 5 -8.74 0.71 -2.30
C SER A 5 -7.40 1.21 -1.72
N PRO A 6 -6.27 0.50 -1.91
CA PRO A 6 -4.96 1.00 -1.48
C PRO A 6 -4.65 2.40 -2.00
N ILE A 7 -5.05 2.71 -3.24
CA ILE A 7 -4.88 4.04 -3.85
C ILE A 7 -5.68 5.10 -3.08
N GLU A 8 -6.94 4.83 -2.75
CA GLU A 8 -7.76 5.76 -1.97
C GLU A 8 -7.18 5.97 -0.56
N ARG A 9 -6.74 4.89 0.11
CA ARG A 9 -6.11 5.01 1.44
C ARG A 9 -4.86 5.89 1.38
N GLY A 10 -3.98 5.68 0.38
CA GLY A 10 -2.80 6.51 0.17
C GLY A 10 -3.15 7.97 -0.12
N ALA A 11 -4.18 8.22 -0.93
CA ALA A 11 -4.55 9.57 -1.33
C ALA A 11 -5.14 10.36 -0.16
N ARG A 12 -5.90 9.70 0.71
CA ARG A 12 -6.38 10.28 1.98
C ARG A 12 -5.21 10.58 2.92
N ALA A 13 -4.26 9.67 3.06
CA ALA A 13 -3.08 9.88 3.88
C ALA A 13 -2.22 11.08 3.40
N LEU A 14 -2.02 11.23 2.09
CA LEU A 14 -1.32 12.40 1.52
C LEU A 14 -2.10 13.70 1.74
N CYS A 15 -3.42 13.67 1.54
CA CYS A 15 -4.28 14.82 1.80
C CYS A 15 -4.21 15.29 3.26
N GLU A 16 -4.19 14.35 4.20
CA GLU A 16 -4.03 14.61 5.63
C GLU A 16 -2.61 15.10 5.97
N LEU A 17 -1.58 14.53 5.34
CA LEU A 17 -0.18 14.97 5.49
C LEU A 17 0.00 16.44 5.08
N ASP A 18 -0.69 16.89 4.03
CA ASP A 18 -0.72 18.28 3.57
C ASP A 18 -1.56 19.21 4.46
N GLY A 19 -2.10 18.71 5.58
CA GLY A 19 -2.84 19.50 6.57
C GLY A 19 -4.31 19.73 6.22
N ASN A 20 -4.86 19.02 5.23
CA ASN A 20 -6.28 19.14 4.90
C ASN A 20 -7.14 18.26 5.83
N PRO A 21 -8.28 18.77 6.32
CA PRO A 21 -9.13 18.01 7.23
C PRO A 21 -9.78 16.80 6.53
N PRO A 22 -10.07 15.71 7.27
CA PRO A 22 -10.85 14.60 6.75
C PRO A 22 -12.20 15.07 6.20
N GLY A 23 -12.47 14.82 4.92
CA GLY A 23 -13.70 15.25 4.26
C GLY A 23 -13.67 16.65 3.63
N ALA A 24 -12.49 17.30 3.57
CA ALA A 24 -12.31 18.50 2.76
C ALA A 24 -12.79 18.28 1.31
N THR A 25 -13.39 19.31 0.72
CA THR A 25 -13.90 19.29 -0.66
C THR A 25 -13.44 20.52 -1.43
N MET A 26 -13.14 20.36 -2.71
CA MET A 26 -12.86 21.44 -3.67
C MET A 26 -13.68 21.19 -4.94
N ASP A 27 -14.36 22.20 -5.45
CA ASP A 27 -15.26 22.09 -6.62
C ASP A 27 -16.26 20.92 -6.55
N ALA A 28 -16.89 20.77 -5.38
CA ALA A 28 -17.83 19.68 -5.05
C ALA A 28 -17.26 18.25 -5.12
N LYS A 29 -15.93 18.10 -5.15
CA LYS A 29 -15.25 16.79 -5.08
C LYS A 29 -14.44 16.65 -3.79
N PRO A 30 -14.33 15.44 -3.22
CA PRO A 30 -13.43 15.20 -2.09
C PRO A 30 -11.99 15.57 -2.46
N LEU A 31 -11.35 16.41 -1.65
CA LEU A 31 -10.04 16.98 -1.94
C LEU A 31 -8.95 15.92 -2.07
N TRP A 32 -9.07 14.79 -1.35
CA TRP A 32 -8.15 13.66 -1.46
C TRP A 32 -8.04 13.12 -2.89
N GLN A 33 -9.04 13.30 -3.76
CA GLN A 33 -8.99 12.82 -5.14
C GLN A 33 -7.89 13.51 -5.95
N ASN A 34 -7.46 14.71 -5.56
CA ASN A 34 -6.36 15.42 -6.22
C ASN A 34 -5.01 14.74 -5.99
N TYR A 35 -4.90 13.88 -4.97
CA TYR A 35 -3.67 13.15 -4.62
C TYR A 35 -3.56 11.78 -5.32
N LEU A 36 -4.55 11.41 -6.14
CA LEU A 36 -4.54 10.13 -6.87
C LEU A 36 -3.32 9.96 -7.80
N PRO A 37 -2.88 10.97 -8.56
CA PRO A 37 -1.67 10.87 -9.40
C PRO A 37 -0.39 10.57 -8.61
N GLU A 38 -0.22 11.22 -7.46
CA GLU A 38 0.95 11.11 -6.59
C GLU A 38 1.07 9.69 -6.02
N VAL A 39 -0.04 9.15 -5.51
CA VAL A 39 -0.06 7.77 -5.01
C VAL A 39 0.28 6.76 -6.12
N ARG A 40 -0.26 6.98 -7.33
CA ARG A 40 0.07 6.12 -8.48
C ARG A 40 1.54 6.22 -8.85
N ALA A 41 2.13 7.41 -8.82
CA ALA A 41 3.54 7.60 -9.09
C ALA A 41 4.42 6.86 -8.09
N VAL A 42 4.14 6.99 -6.78
CA VAL A 42 4.85 6.28 -5.72
C VAL A 42 4.73 4.76 -5.89
N LEU A 43 3.50 4.22 -5.99
CA LEU A 43 3.29 2.78 -6.17
C LEU A 43 3.97 2.25 -7.45
N THR A 44 4.01 3.03 -8.52
CA THR A 44 4.70 2.65 -9.76
C THR A 44 6.22 2.60 -9.57
N ALA A 45 6.77 3.52 -8.78
CA ALA A 45 8.20 3.60 -8.50
C ALA A 45 8.66 2.45 -7.59
N ILE A 46 7.86 2.10 -6.57
CA ILE A 46 8.22 1.06 -5.58
C ILE A 46 7.66 -0.33 -5.92
N ARG A 47 7.13 -0.53 -7.14
CA ARG A 47 6.48 -1.79 -7.52
C ARG A 47 7.46 -2.99 -7.50
N GLU A 48 8.74 -2.72 -7.74
CA GLU A 48 9.79 -3.73 -7.73
C GLU A 48 10.44 -3.71 -6.34
N PRO A 49 10.37 -4.82 -5.57
CA PRO A 49 10.95 -4.86 -4.24
C PRO A 49 12.46 -4.98 -4.28
N ASP A 50 13.13 -4.35 -3.31
CA ASP A 50 14.56 -4.46 -3.11
C ASP A 50 14.93 -5.77 -2.36
N ALA A 51 16.22 -5.94 -2.04
CA ALA A 51 16.70 -7.15 -1.36
C ALA A 51 16.17 -7.26 0.08
N ALA A 52 15.99 -6.16 0.80
CA ALA A 52 15.47 -6.18 2.17
C ALA A 52 13.99 -6.60 2.20
N MET A 53 13.19 -6.04 1.30
CA MET A 53 11.78 -6.42 1.11
C MET A 53 11.65 -7.90 0.74
N GLN A 54 12.46 -8.39 -0.20
CA GLN A 54 12.47 -9.80 -0.61
C GLN A 54 12.85 -10.73 0.56
N ALA A 55 13.83 -10.35 1.38
CA ALA A 55 14.22 -11.12 2.57
C ALA A 55 13.10 -11.16 3.61
N ALA A 56 12.38 -10.06 3.82
CA ALA A 56 11.23 -10.00 4.72
C ALA A 56 10.10 -10.96 4.29
N ALA A 57 9.81 -11.02 2.99
CA ALA A 57 8.82 -11.95 2.44
C ALA A 57 9.18 -13.43 2.67
N ALA A 58 10.47 -13.79 2.63
CA ALA A 58 10.92 -15.16 2.82
C ALA A 58 10.61 -15.73 4.21
N VAL A 59 10.46 -14.86 5.23
CA VAL A 59 10.15 -15.25 6.62
C VAL A 59 8.74 -15.81 6.76
N ILE A 60 7.81 -15.44 5.88
CA ILE A 60 6.43 -15.97 5.86
C ILE A 60 6.40 -17.47 5.45
N GLY A 61 7.54 -18.06 5.08
CA GLY A 61 7.69 -19.51 4.85
C GLY A 61 7.48 -19.93 3.40
N GLY A 62 7.46 -18.97 2.47
CA GLY A 62 7.15 -19.19 1.07
C GLY A 62 5.64 -19.37 0.86
N PHE A 63 5.13 -18.83 -0.25
CA PHE A 63 3.78 -19.09 -0.73
C PHE A 63 3.53 -20.61 -0.66
N HIS A 64 2.67 -21.09 0.24
CA HIS A 64 2.25 -22.49 0.23
C HIS A 64 1.79 -22.80 -1.19
N GLY A 65 2.49 -23.71 -1.86
CA GLY A 65 2.36 -23.98 -3.30
C GLY A 65 0.93 -23.80 -3.80
N TYR A 66 0.71 -22.72 -4.53
CA TYR A 66 -0.61 -22.21 -4.86
C TYR A 66 -1.38 -23.19 -5.75
N TYR A 67 -2.60 -23.54 -5.33
CA TYR A 67 -3.64 -24.03 -6.22
C TYR A 67 -4.96 -23.29 -5.94
N GLY A 68 -5.05 -22.02 -6.34
CA GLY A 68 -6.33 -21.33 -6.54
C GLY A 68 -6.57 -20.07 -5.70
N ASP A 69 -7.63 -19.32 -6.08
CA ASP A 69 -8.06 -18.08 -5.42
C ASP A 69 -8.94 -18.38 -4.19
N ASP A 70 -8.31 -18.88 -3.12
CA ASP A 70 -8.97 -19.22 -1.86
C ASP A 70 -8.60 -18.24 -0.72
N PRO A 71 -9.38 -18.21 0.40
CA PRO A 71 -9.15 -17.27 1.49
C PRO A 71 -7.78 -17.35 2.16
N LEU A 72 -7.17 -18.53 2.28
CA LEU A 72 -5.85 -18.69 2.88
C LEU A 72 -4.78 -18.09 1.95
N SER A 73 -4.87 -18.42 0.66
CA SER A 73 -3.96 -17.87 -0.35
C SER A 73 -4.03 -16.33 -0.45
N ARG A 74 -5.23 -15.73 -0.30
CA ARG A 74 -5.40 -14.26 -0.23
C ARG A 74 -4.80 -13.66 1.04
N GLN A 75 -4.90 -14.37 2.17
CA GLN A 75 -4.32 -13.92 3.44
C GLN A 75 -2.79 -13.96 3.38
N ASP A 76 -2.20 -15.04 2.86
CA ASP A 76 -0.75 -15.16 2.67
C ASP A 76 -0.21 -14.04 1.78
N ALA A 77 -0.91 -13.73 0.67
CA ALA A 77 -0.55 -12.60 -0.19
C ALA A 77 -0.59 -11.25 0.54
N ALA A 78 -1.57 -11.04 1.42
CA ALA A 78 -1.68 -9.82 2.22
C ALA A 78 -0.58 -9.73 3.30
N ASP A 79 -0.20 -10.86 3.89
CA ASP A 79 0.85 -10.95 4.91
C ASP A 79 2.23 -10.68 4.31
N VAL A 80 2.52 -11.30 3.15
CA VAL A 80 3.73 -11.03 2.37
C VAL A 80 3.82 -9.55 1.99
N TRP A 81 2.75 -8.97 1.44
CA TRP A 81 2.74 -7.56 1.07
C TRP A 81 3.03 -6.66 2.28
N ARG A 82 2.42 -6.95 3.43
CA ARG A 82 2.60 -6.16 4.65
C ARG A 82 4.04 -6.16 5.14
N VAL A 83 4.67 -7.33 5.28
CA VAL A 83 6.06 -7.40 5.76
C VAL A 83 7.05 -6.76 4.80
N MET A 84 6.77 -6.80 3.49
CA MET A 84 7.58 -6.09 2.49
C MET A 84 7.46 -4.57 2.64
N VAL A 85 6.24 -4.05 2.81
CA VAL A 85 6.03 -2.61 3.04
C VAL A 85 6.65 -2.18 4.37
N ASP A 86 6.52 -2.97 5.43
CA ASP A 86 7.13 -2.69 6.72
C ASP A 86 8.67 -2.62 6.61
N ALA A 87 9.29 -3.50 5.80
CA ALA A 87 10.72 -3.45 5.52
C ALA A 87 11.13 -2.17 4.76
N ALA A 88 10.36 -1.77 3.74
CA ALA A 88 10.62 -0.53 3.02
C ALA A 88 10.47 0.72 3.92
N LEU A 89 9.53 0.71 4.86
CA LEU A 89 9.34 1.80 5.84
C LEU A 89 10.42 1.84 6.92
N ALA A 90 11.10 0.71 7.17
CA ALA A 90 12.21 0.61 8.11
C ALA A 90 13.55 1.09 7.52
N GLU A 91 13.60 1.42 6.22
CA GLU A 91 14.76 2.07 5.62
C GLU A 91 15.01 3.41 6.32
N GLU A 92 16.08 3.49 7.12
CA GLU A 92 16.53 4.76 7.68
C GLU A 92 17.00 5.64 6.52
N THR A 93 16.23 6.70 6.25
CA THR A 93 16.66 7.75 5.34
C THR A 93 17.83 8.47 6.01
N GLN A 94 19.06 8.23 5.53
CA GLN A 94 20.23 9.03 5.91
C GLN A 94 20.06 10.50 5.53
#